data_AF-A0A965MBP8-F1
#
_entry.id   AF-A0A965MBP8-F1
#
_cell.length_a   1.000
_cell.length_b   1.000
_cell.length_c   1.000
_cell.angle_alpha   90.00
_cell.angle_beta   90.00
_cell.angle_gamma   90.00
#
_symmetry.space_group_name_H-M   'P 1'
#
loop_
_entity.id
_entity.type
_entity.pdbx_description
1 polymer ?
#
loop_
_entity_poly.entity_id
_entity_poly.type
_entity_poly.pdbx_seq_one_letter_code
_entity_poly.pdbx_strand_id
1 'polypeptide(L)'
;MIGGSACAADARPNVLFLAVDDMNDWIGCLETTPCALTPNIDRLAARGVCFTNAHTAGVFCAPSRAAIFSGQFASTTGCYQTPNYFVHHPEIEPLQACFSKAGYQTFGAGKLFHHPAGSIDVRGWDEFFLRRASQRKNGWPLDSWSDDTPFPSPFPKSVFNRGRQVTGGLFLEWGPLSNEQEEELADTKRVNWAVQKLQEQHDKPFFLGVGIYAPHFPNYCPQRYFDLYDAAEIELPPYRDDDLEDLPPKIKKAKLARSRIHKKLEALGAIEDAIHGYLACISYADAMMGRVLDALEASPYADNTIVVLWSDHGYHHGEKGDWGKHTLWERTSNVPFIWAGPGIAKGKKTDVTVSLIDMYPTFVEQCNLEPPLQNLEGQSLAKTLADPDTAKDRSVFLPYLEPGEYAVINRQWRYIRYGDDGEELYDVQADPHEWVNLAHDPGYADRMRELRRAAPQTFAAPEPRLNVAKDLFLQGDTFVWKKGHGNAGSRPPYLPPQDLGVEVLGENLIANGSFENDPKNGSSWAYRDDVFERSRQQKSDGTFSLMVADIQPRERSVRQTVPLVPQHRYASRFKIYFE
;
A
#
# COMPACT_ATOMS: atom_id res chain seq x y z
N MET A 1 21.73 -54.17 3.74
CA MET A 1 21.29 -52.81 4.12
C MET A 1 20.93 -52.07 2.84
N ILE A 2 19.63 -51.99 2.54
CA ILE A 2 19.09 -51.18 1.46
C ILE A 2 18.14 -50.24 2.21
N GLY A 3 18.60 -49.01 2.46
CA GLY A 3 17.82 -47.99 3.16
C GLY A 3 16.72 -47.53 2.23
N GLY A 4 15.49 -47.95 2.50
CA GLY A 4 14.30 -47.50 1.79
C GLY A 4 14.14 -45.99 1.99
N SER A 5 14.19 -45.24 0.89
CA SER A 5 13.66 -43.89 0.82
C SER A 5 12.16 -44.00 1.08
N ALA A 6 11.70 -43.52 2.23
CA ALA A 6 10.29 -43.30 2.45
C ALA A 6 9.80 -42.29 1.39
N CYS A 7 8.88 -42.71 0.53
CA CYS A 7 8.10 -41.80 -0.30
C CYS A 7 7.42 -40.77 0.62
N ALA A 8 7.79 -39.49 0.51
CA ALA A 8 6.98 -38.41 1.05
C ALA A 8 5.75 -38.25 0.15
N ALA A 9 4.68 -38.98 0.48
CA ALA A 9 3.34 -38.63 0.04
C ALA A 9 2.80 -37.50 0.95
N ASP A 10 2.04 -36.56 0.38
CA ASP A 10 0.94 -35.81 1.03
C ASP A 10 1.16 -34.56 1.92
N ALA A 11 2.36 -34.01 2.13
CA ALA A 11 2.47 -32.76 2.89
C ALA A 11 2.23 -31.54 1.99
N ARG A 12 1.05 -30.91 2.10
CA ARG A 12 0.77 -29.61 1.47
C ARG A 12 1.74 -28.54 2.02
N PRO A 13 2.30 -27.67 1.16
CA PRO A 13 3.28 -26.67 1.60
C PRO A 13 2.63 -25.58 2.45
N ASN A 14 3.39 -25.02 3.39
CA ASN A 14 3.02 -23.77 4.01
C ASN A 14 3.16 -22.63 3.00
N VAL A 15 2.54 -21.49 3.29
CA VAL A 15 2.63 -20.29 2.46
C VAL A 15 2.97 -19.08 3.32
N LEU A 16 4.02 -18.36 2.92
CA LEU A 16 4.36 -17.04 3.41
C LEU A 16 4.10 -16.02 2.30
N PHE A 17 3.13 -15.15 2.52
CA PHE A 17 2.62 -14.19 1.54
C PHE A 17 3.00 -12.77 1.96
N LEU A 18 4.09 -12.26 1.39
CA LEU A 18 4.73 -11.00 1.76
C LEU A 18 4.30 -9.87 0.82
N ALA A 19 3.62 -8.87 1.36
CA ALA A 19 3.16 -7.70 0.63
C ALA A 19 3.91 -6.44 1.06
N VAL A 20 4.42 -5.70 0.07
CA VAL A 20 4.89 -4.32 0.22
C VAL A 20 3.96 -3.40 -0.57
N ASP A 21 4.03 -2.09 -0.33
CA ASP A 21 3.06 -1.15 -0.92
C ASP A 21 3.75 0.03 -1.58
N ASP A 22 3.33 0.36 -2.79
CA ASP A 22 3.95 1.39 -3.65
C ASP A 22 5.44 1.11 -3.98
N MET A 23 5.95 -0.12 -3.83
CA MET A 23 7.33 -0.47 -4.22
C MET A 23 7.41 -0.70 -5.73
N ASN A 24 8.25 0.07 -6.42
CA ASN A 24 8.56 -0.10 -7.83
C ASN A 24 9.76 -1.06 -8.03
N ASP A 25 10.27 -1.10 -9.25
CA ASP A 25 11.36 -1.94 -9.71
C ASP A 25 12.76 -1.58 -9.15
N TRP A 26 12.90 -0.52 -8.35
CA TRP A 26 14.18 0.00 -7.83
C TRP A 26 14.81 -0.84 -6.71
N ILE A 27 14.78 -2.18 -6.84
CA ILE A 27 15.38 -3.15 -5.92
C ILE A 27 16.57 -3.86 -6.57
N GLY A 28 17.50 -4.36 -5.74
CA GLY A 28 18.78 -4.92 -6.18
C GLY A 28 18.66 -6.00 -7.25
N CYS A 29 17.79 -6.99 -7.07
CA CYS A 29 17.65 -8.11 -8.01
C CYS A 29 17.04 -7.73 -9.37
N LEU A 30 16.39 -6.57 -9.48
CA LEU A 30 15.84 -6.06 -10.74
C LEU A 30 16.85 -5.21 -11.52
N GLU A 31 17.89 -4.70 -10.84
CA GLU A 31 19.04 -4.01 -11.46
C GLU A 31 18.64 -2.74 -12.23
N THR A 32 17.60 -2.03 -11.76
CA THR A 32 17.15 -0.76 -12.35
C THR A 32 17.72 0.43 -11.60
N THR A 33 17.69 1.61 -12.23
CA THR A 33 18.18 2.85 -11.64
C THR A 33 17.04 3.85 -11.42
N PRO A 34 17.02 4.57 -10.27
CA PRO A 34 17.83 4.34 -9.07
C PRO A 34 17.64 2.95 -8.43
N CYS A 35 18.58 2.54 -7.59
CA CYS A 35 18.60 1.20 -6.98
C CYS A 35 18.73 1.30 -5.45
N ALA A 36 17.75 0.79 -4.72
CA ALA A 36 17.83 0.66 -3.28
C ALA A 36 18.71 -0.53 -2.87
N LEU A 37 19.30 -0.46 -1.68
CA LEU A 37 20.00 -1.59 -1.05
C LEU A 37 18.98 -2.56 -0.44
N THR A 38 18.83 -3.73 -1.05
CA THR A 38 17.83 -4.75 -0.66
C THR A 38 18.39 -6.16 -0.52
N PRO A 39 19.40 -6.39 0.34
CA PRO A 39 20.10 -7.68 0.42
C PRO A 39 19.20 -8.86 0.82
N ASN A 40 18.08 -8.64 1.53
CA ASN A 40 17.18 -9.72 1.93
C ASN A 40 16.24 -10.14 0.80
N ILE A 41 15.71 -9.18 0.05
CA ILE A 41 14.93 -9.42 -1.16
C ILE A 41 15.80 -10.08 -2.23
N ASP A 42 17.05 -9.62 -2.39
CA ASP A 42 18.01 -10.23 -3.32
C ASP A 42 18.32 -11.68 -2.94
N ARG A 43 18.45 -11.96 -1.63
CA ARG A 43 18.63 -13.30 -1.10
C ARG A 43 17.39 -14.18 -1.34
N LEU A 44 16.18 -13.63 -1.26
CA LEU A 44 14.96 -14.35 -1.63
C LEU A 44 14.96 -14.68 -3.13
N ALA A 45 15.31 -13.71 -3.99
CA ALA A 45 15.42 -13.92 -5.44
C ALA A 45 16.45 -15.01 -5.78
N ALA A 46 17.61 -15.03 -5.12
CA ALA A 46 18.64 -16.05 -5.30
C ALA A 46 18.16 -17.47 -4.93
N ARG A 47 17.13 -17.59 -4.07
CA ARG A 47 16.53 -18.86 -3.67
C ARG A 47 15.35 -19.29 -4.54
N GLY A 48 14.96 -18.48 -5.52
CA GLY A 48 13.70 -18.62 -6.22
C GLY A 48 13.73 -18.16 -7.68
N VAL A 49 12.57 -17.74 -8.15
CA VAL A 49 12.33 -17.12 -9.46
C VAL A 49 11.95 -15.66 -9.25
N CYS A 50 12.73 -14.76 -9.83
CA CYS A 50 12.43 -13.33 -9.91
C CYS A 50 11.82 -13.00 -11.29
N PHE A 51 10.61 -12.45 -11.30
CA PHE A 51 9.98 -11.97 -12.52
C PHE A 51 10.36 -10.51 -12.75
N THR A 52 10.89 -10.19 -13.93
CA THR A 52 11.27 -8.81 -14.31
C THR A 52 10.17 -8.07 -15.05
N ASN A 53 9.09 -8.78 -15.38
CA ASN A 53 7.98 -8.29 -16.19
C ASN A 53 6.66 -8.69 -15.51
N ALA A 54 6.49 -8.25 -14.26
CA ALA A 54 5.36 -8.61 -13.42
C ALA A 54 4.50 -7.39 -13.18
N HIS A 55 3.25 -7.43 -13.64
CA HIS A 55 2.37 -6.27 -13.57
C HIS A 55 1.31 -6.39 -12.48
N THR A 56 1.07 -5.26 -11.81
CA THR A 56 -0.08 -5.08 -10.92
C THR A 56 -1.39 -5.51 -11.58
N ALA A 57 -2.35 -5.94 -10.75
CA ALA A 57 -3.71 -6.27 -11.19
C ALA A 57 -4.66 -5.05 -11.20
N GLY A 58 -4.19 -3.89 -10.76
CA GLY A 58 -4.95 -2.63 -10.78
C GLY A 58 -4.07 -1.41 -10.50
N VAL A 59 -4.44 -0.24 -10.99
CA VAL A 59 -3.54 0.94 -10.99
C VAL A 59 -3.32 1.65 -9.65
N PHE A 60 -3.87 1.12 -8.56
CA PHE A 60 -3.58 1.55 -7.18
C PHE A 60 -4.02 0.47 -6.16
N CYS A 61 -3.77 0.72 -4.88
CA CYS A 61 -3.92 -0.28 -3.81
C CYS A 61 -5.23 -1.07 -3.83
N ALA A 62 -6.38 -0.37 -3.89
CA ALA A 62 -7.67 -1.00 -3.73
C ALA A 62 -8.04 -2.00 -4.84
N PRO A 63 -8.07 -1.59 -6.13
CA PRO A 63 -8.38 -2.51 -7.22
C PRO A 63 -7.34 -3.63 -7.35
N SER A 64 -6.05 -3.33 -7.15
CA SER A 64 -4.99 -4.35 -7.24
C SER A 64 -5.18 -5.46 -6.21
N ARG A 65 -5.30 -5.08 -4.93
CA ARG A 65 -5.48 -6.03 -3.84
C ARG A 65 -6.81 -6.78 -3.95
N ALA A 66 -7.87 -6.10 -4.38
CA ALA A 66 -9.16 -6.75 -4.60
C ALA A 66 -9.03 -7.86 -5.66
N ALA A 67 -8.35 -7.57 -6.78
CA ALA A 67 -8.14 -8.54 -7.85
C ALA A 67 -7.23 -9.71 -7.44
N ILE A 68 -6.18 -9.45 -6.66
CA ILE A 68 -5.30 -10.51 -6.12
C ILE A 68 -6.09 -11.48 -5.24
N PHE A 69 -6.91 -10.94 -4.33
CA PHE A 69 -7.64 -11.77 -3.37
C PHE A 69 -8.89 -12.43 -3.96
N SER A 70 -9.53 -11.88 -5.01
CA SER A 70 -10.65 -12.55 -5.69
C SER A 70 -10.24 -13.44 -6.86
N GLY A 71 -9.10 -13.14 -7.49
CA GLY A 71 -8.73 -13.68 -8.79
C GLY A 71 -9.56 -13.10 -9.93
N GLN A 72 -10.20 -11.95 -9.73
CA GLN A 72 -11.02 -11.25 -10.73
C GLN A 72 -10.67 -9.76 -10.83
N PHE A 73 -10.46 -9.28 -12.05
CA PHE A 73 -10.18 -7.88 -12.34
C PHE A 73 -11.38 -6.96 -12.04
N ALA A 74 -11.09 -5.66 -11.95
CA ALA A 74 -12.13 -4.62 -11.86
C ALA A 74 -13.10 -4.63 -13.06
N SER A 75 -12.67 -5.13 -14.23
CA SER A 75 -13.55 -5.34 -15.39
C SER A 75 -14.69 -6.32 -15.13
N THR A 76 -14.56 -7.18 -14.12
CA THR A 76 -15.55 -8.21 -13.75
C THR A 76 -16.27 -7.84 -12.46
N THR A 77 -15.54 -7.34 -11.46
CA THR A 77 -16.09 -6.98 -10.14
C THR A 77 -16.64 -5.54 -10.07
N GLY A 78 -16.29 -4.66 -10.99
CA GLY A 78 -16.63 -3.24 -10.90
C GLY A 78 -15.79 -2.46 -9.87
N CYS A 79 -14.85 -3.10 -9.17
CA CYS A 79 -13.99 -2.49 -8.17
C CYS A 79 -12.86 -1.67 -8.80
N TYR A 80 -13.19 -0.59 -9.52
CA TYR A 80 -12.20 0.26 -10.21
C TYR A 80 -11.58 1.33 -9.31
N GLN A 81 -12.37 1.88 -8.39
CA GLN A 81 -11.99 3.06 -7.57
C GLN A 81 -12.34 2.89 -6.09
N THR A 82 -13.11 1.87 -5.74
CA THR A 82 -13.68 1.71 -4.41
C THR A 82 -12.86 0.72 -3.60
N PRO A 83 -12.47 1.04 -2.37
CA PRO A 83 -11.85 0.06 -1.49
C PRO A 83 -12.89 -0.84 -0.83
N ASN A 84 -13.88 -1.35 -1.58
CA ASN A 84 -14.93 -2.19 -1.03
C ASN A 84 -14.59 -3.66 -1.32
N TYR A 85 -13.96 -4.35 -0.38
CA TYR A 85 -13.55 -5.73 -0.62
C TYR A 85 -14.73 -6.67 -0.49
N PHE A 86 -15.26 -7.10 -1.64
CA PHE A 86 -16.29 -8.13 -1.78
C PHE A 86 -17.63 -7.82 -1.09
N VAL A 87 -17.84 -6.56 -0.69
CA VAL A 87 -19.08 -6.11 -0.03
C VAL A 87 -20.29 -6.24 -0.97
N HIS A 88 -20.08 -5.96 -2.26
CA HIS A 88 -21.10 -6.12 -3.30
C HIS A 88 -21.04 -7.48 -4.00
N HIS A 89 -20.05 -8.29 -3.64
CA HIS A 89 -19.78 -9.62 -4.20
C HIS A 89 -19.52 -10.64 -3.09
N PRO A 90 -20.45 -10.84 -2.13
CA PRO A 90 -20.24 -11.76 -1.00
C PRO A 90 -20.08 -13.22 -1.42
N GLU A 91 -20.48 -13.56 -2.65
CA GLU A 91 -20.27 -14.88 -3.27
C GLU A 91 -18.81 -15.16 -3.63
N ILE A 92 -17.96 -14.13 -3.78
CA ILE A 92 -16.54 -14.31 -4.06
C ILE A 92 -15.87 -14.94 -2.85
N GLU A 93 -15.12 -16.01 -3.11
CA GLU A 93 -14.30 -16.69 -2.11
C GLU A 93 -12.90 -16.10 -2.16
N PRO A 94 -12.49 -15.30 -1.17
CA PRO A 94 -11.19 -14.67 -1.19
C PRO A 94 -10.09 -15.70 -0.93
N LEU A 95 -8.87 -15.45 -1.41
CA LEU A 95 -7.74 -16.37 -1.35
C LEU A 95 -7.55 -17.03 0.03
N GLN A 96 -7.54 -16.24 1.11
CA GLN A 96 -7.37 -16.77 2.47
C GLN A 96 -8.51 -17.71 2.88
N ALA A 97 -9.73 -17.49 2.41
CA ALA A 97 -10.86 -18.35 2.72
C ALA A 97 -10.72 -19.72 2.03
N CYS A 98 -10.13 -19.79 0.84
CA CYS A 98 -9.79 -21.06 0.20
C CYS A 98 -8.73 -21.84 0.98
N PHE A 99 -7.71 -21.18 1.52
CA PHE A 99 -6.76 -21.82 2.43
C PHE A 99 -7.44 -22.34 3.70
N SER A 100 -8.27 -21.51 4.35
CA SER A 100 -9.03 -21.89 5.54
C SER A 100 -9.92 -23.12 5.28
N LYS A 101 -10.67 -23.13 4.18
CA LYS A 101 -11.51 -24.28 3.76
C LYS A 101 -10.71 -25.54 3.50
N ALA A 102 -9.50 -25.40 2.95
CA ALA A 102 -8.59 -26.50 2.75
C ALA A 102 -7.99 -27.03 4.08
N GLY A 103 -8.27 -26.40 5.22
CA GLY A 103 -7.81 -26.83 6.54
C GLY A 103 -6.44 -26.27 6.94
N TYR A 104 -6.00 -25.20 6.30
CA TYR A 104 -4.82 -24.44 6.74
C TYR A 104 -5.15 -23.61 7.98
N GLN A 105 -4.15 -23.36 8.82
CA GLN A 105 -4.19 -22.22 9.73
C GLN A 105 -3.92 -20.94 8.94
N THR A 106 -4.68 -19.89 9.20
CA THR A 106 -4.67 -18.65 8.40
C THR A 106 -4.39 -17.45 9.29
N PHE A 107 -3.26 -16.80 9.01
CA PHE A 107 -2.71 -15.72 9.83
C PHE A 107 -2.48 -14.48 8.97
N GLY A 108 -3.00 -13.32 9.38
CA GLY A 108 -2.86 -12.08 8.63
C GLY A 108 -2.35 -10.91 9.47
N ALA A 109 -1.46 -10.09 8.93
CA ALA A 109 -1.08 -8.82 9.55
C ALA A 109 -0.89 -7.72 8.51
N GLY A 110 -1.28 -6.51 8.89
CA GLY A 110 -0.94 -5.30 8.16
C GLY A 110 -1.61 -5.12 6.80
N LYS A 111 -0.92 -4.47 5.86
CA LYS A 111 -1.48 -4.02 4.57
C LYS A 111 -1.60 -5.16 3.56
N LEU A 112 -2.52 -6.10 3.81
CA LEU A 112 -2.95 -7.09 2.82
C LEU A 112 -4.08 -6.53 1.93
N PHE A 113 -4.98 -5.77 2.54
CA PHE A 113 -6.02 -4.98 1.87
C PHE A 113 -5.71 -3.48 1.99
N HIS A 114 -6.44 -2.64 1.25
CA HIS A 114 -6.58 -1.23 1.55
C HIS A 114 -7.63 -1.11 2.66
N HIS A 115 -7.31 -0.47 3.78
CA HIS A 115 -8.05 -0.69 5.04
C HIS A 115 -8.89 0.49 5.53
N PRO A 116 -9.86 1.03 4.76
CA PRO A 116 -10.89 1.86 5.36
C PRO A 116 -11.70 1.03 6.35
N ALA A 117 -12.18 1.71 7.40
CA ALA A 117 -13.11 1.11 8.35
C ALA A 117 -14.29 0.43 7.64
N GLY A 118 -14.55 -0.83 7.98
CA GLY A 118 -15.65 -1.66 7.49
C GLY A 118 -15.47 -2.21 6.08
N SER A 119 -14.27 -2.08 5.54
CA SER A 119 -13.98 -2.47 4.17
C SER A 119 -13.04 -3.66 4.05
N ILE A 120 -12.46 -4.13 5.15
CA ILE A 120 -11.63 -5.34 5.17
C ILE A 120 -12.50 -6.61 5.08
N ASP A 121 -12.08 -7.56 4.25
CA ASP A 121 -12.63 -8.92 4.30
C ASP A 121 -11.88 -9.75 5.35
N VAL A 122 -12.61 -10.08 6.42
CA VAL A 122 -12.12 -10.86 7.57
C VAL A 122 -12.46 -12.35 7.46
N ARG A 123 -13.17 -12.79 6.40
CA ARG A 123 -13.48 -14.21 6.19
C ARG A 123 -12.20 -15.01 5.99
N GLY A 124 -12.15 -16.19 6.61
CA GLY A 124 -11.07 -17.16 6.39
C GLY A 124 -9.76 -16.82 7.10
N TRP A 125 -9.78 -15.98 8.13
CA TRP A 125 -8.64 -15.76 9.02
C TRP A 125 -8.92 -16.39 10.38
N ASP A 126 -8.02 -17.26 10.85
CA ASP A 126 -8.03 -17.76 12.24
C ASP A 126 -7.53 -16.66 13.19
N GLU A 127 -6.49 -15.94 12.80
CA GLU A 127 -5.99 -14.77 13.53
C GLU A 127 -5.58 -13.67 12.53
N PHE A 128 -6.03 -12.45 12.80
CA PHE A 128 -5.56 -11.28 12.08
C PHE A 128 -5.12 -10.22 13.08
N PHE A 129 -3.87 -9.79 12.98
CA PHE A 129 -3.24 -8.91 13.94
C PHE A 129 -3.82 -7.49 13.88
N LEU A 130 -4.25 -7.01 15.04
CA LEU A 130 -4.64 -5.62 15.28
C LEU A 130 -3.71 -5.03 16.33
N ARG A 131 -3.15 -3.86 16.04
CA ARG A 131 -2.27 -3.13 16.96
C ARG A 131 -3.01 -2.60 18.18
N ARG A 132 -4.31 -2.33 18.04
CA ARG A 132 -5.18 -1.78 19.10
C ARG A 132 -6.51 -2.52 19.16
N ALA A 133 -6.98 -2.78 20.36
CA ALA A 133 -8.31 -3.37 20.58
C ALA A 133 -9.46 -2.49 20.04
N SER A 134 -9.27 -1.16 19.96
CA SER A 134 -10.24 -0.23 19.39
C SER A 134 -10.43 -0.39 17.88
N GLN A 135 -9.42 -0.88 17.14
CA GLN A 135 -9.55 -1.12 15.70
C GLN A 135 -10.68 -2.09 15.44
N ARG A 136 -10.79 -3.18 16.22
CA ARG A 136 -11.89 -4.15 16.08
C ARG A 136 -13.26 -3.50 16.23
N LYS A 137 -13.40 -2.57 17.18
CA LYS A 137 -14.66 -1.85 17.46
C LYS A 137 -15.02 -0.84 16.36
N ASN A 138 -14.01 -0.26 15.71
CA ASN A 138 -14.18 0.80 14.73
C ASN A 138 -14.20 0.30 13.28
N GLY A 139 -14.44 -0.99 13.05
CA GLY A 139 -14.48 -1.57 11.71
C GLY A 139 -13.10 -1.91 11.12
N TRP A 140 -12.11 -2.18 11.96
CA TRP A 140 -10.77 -2.62 11.56
C TRP A 140 -9.97 -1.68 10.64
N PRO A 141 -9.97 -0.35 10.88
CA PRO A 141 -9.00 0.49 10.19
C PRO A 141 -7.59 0.09 10.61
N LEU A 142 -6.71 -0.21 9.65
CA LEU A 142 -5.32 -0.60 9.93
C LEU A 142 -4.32 0.53 9.70
N ASP A 143 -4.76 1.78 9.83
CA ASP A 143 -3.93 2.97 9.60
C ASP A 143 -2.53 2.84 10.23
N SER A 144 -1.48 3.02 9.42
CA SER A 144 -0.09 2.97 9.88
C SER A 144 0.36 4.22 10.61
N TRP A 145 -0.38 5.31 10.43
CA TRP A 145 -0.02 6.62 10.95
C TRP A 145 -1.14 7.08 11.86
N SER A 146 -0.87 7.08 13.16
CA SER A 146 -1.78 7.55 14.20
C SER A 146 -1.00 8.11 15.39
N ASP A 147 -1.72 8.51 16.43
CA ASP A 147 -1.21 9.13 17.65
C ASP A 147 -0.16 8.30 18.42
N ASP A 148 -0.07 6.99 18.19
CA ASP A 148 0.93 6.08 18.80
C ASP A 148 2.00 5.59 17.82
N THR A 149 2.17 6.27 16.69
CA THR A 149 3.32 6.08 15.81
C THR A 149 4.22 7.31 15.84
N PRO A 150 5.55 7.13 15.85
CA PRO A 150 6.48 8.24 15.87
C PRO A 150 6.38 9.07 14.58
N PHE A 151 6.50 10.39 14.74
CA PHE A 151 6.61 11.36 13.65
C PHE A 151 7.94 12.10 13.77
N PRO A 152 8.55 12.53 12.65
CA PRO A 152 9.77 13.30 12.70
C PRO A 152 9.54 14.67 13.36
N SER A 153 10.57 15.19 14.03
CA SER A 153 10.60 16.56 14.53
C SER A 153 11.63 17.40 13.76
N PRO A 154 11.28 18.62 13.28
CA PRO A 154 9.94 19.21 13.27
C PRO A 154 8.98 18.46 12.32
N PHE A 155 7.67 18.66 12.53
CA PHE A 155 6.60 18.17 11.65
C PHE A 155 5.75 19.35 11.12
N PRO A 156 5.40 19.42 9.82
CA PRO A 156 5.85 18.54 8.72
C PRO A 156 7.35 18.65 8.46
N LYS A 157 7.98 17.55 8.06
CA LYS A 157 9.43 17.44 7.93
C LYS A 157 9.92 17.80 6.54
N SER A 158 9.25 17.32 5.49
CA SER A 158 9.69 17.54 4.11
C SER A 158 9.75 19.03 3.77
N VAL A 159 10.68 19.44 2.93
CA VAL A 159 10.66 20.82 2.40
C VAL A 159 9.41 21.11 1.58
N PHE A 160 8.74 20.08 1.04
CA PHE A 160 7.53 20.22 0.26
C PHE A 160 6.32 20.70 1.10
N ASN A 161 6.18 20.21 2.34
CA ASN A 161 5.07 20.57 3.24
C ASN A 161 5.48 21.43 4.44
N ARG A 162 6.77 21.62 4.72
CA ARG A 162 7.24 22.42 5.87
C ARG A 162 6.58 23.80 5.90
N GLY A 163 6.15 24.22 7.09
CA GLY A 163 5.48 25.50 7.32
C GLY A 163 4.04 25.56 6.81
N ARG A 164 3.44 24.41 6.43
CA ARG A 164 2.05 24.33 5.99
C ARG A 164 1.25 23.45 6.94
N GLN A 165 -0.04 23.77 7.06
CA GLN A 165 -0.98 22.86 7.71
C GLN A 165 -1.24 21.66 6.80
N VAL A 166 -1.00 20.46 7.32
CA VAL A 166 -1.36 19.21 6.64
C VAL A 166 -2.88 19.06 6.69
N THR A 167 -3.52 19.12 5.52
CA THR A 167 -5.00 19.14 5.39
C THR A 167 -5.54 18.06 4.45
N GLY A 168 -4.68 17.20 3.89
CA GLY A 168 -5.05 16.22 2.86
C GLY A 168 -4.11 15.02 2.78
N GLY A 169 -3.70 14.47 3.92
CA GLY A 169 -2.79 13.32 4.00
C GLY A 169 -1.31 13.73 4.02
N LEU A 170 -0.44 12.74 4.10
CA LEU A 170 1.02 12.90 4.25
C LEU A 170 1.75 12.72 2.90
N PHE A 171 1.08 13.08 1.80
CA PHE A 171 1.66 13.00 0.46
C PHE A 171 2.90 13.89 0.36
N LEU A 172 3.98 13.32 -0.20
CA LEU A 172 5.29 13.98 -0.27
C LEU A 172 5.79 14.46 1.09
N GLU A 173 5.53 13.69 2.14
CA GLU A 173 6.30 13.76 3.38
C GLU A 173 7.40 12.71 3.40
N TRP A 174 8.57 13.12 3.87
CA TRP A 174 9.72 12.24 4.07
C TRP A 174 10.61 12.77 5.19
N GLY A 175 11.39 11.88 5.79
CA GLY A 175 12.43 12.24 6.74
C GLY A 175 12.74 11.17 7.78
N PRO A 176 13.92 11.26 8.41
CA PRO A 176 14.38 10.26 9.35
C PRO A 176 13.66 10.35 10.70
N LEU A 177 13.46 9.19 11.30
CA LEU A 177 13.12 9.01 12.71
C LEU A 177 14.35 8.57 13.50
N SER A 178 14.32 8.70 14.83
CA SER A 178 15.42 8.17 15.65
C SER A 178 15.47 6.64 15.54
N ASN A 179 16.69 6.08 15.58
CA ASN A 179 16.90 4.63 15.43
C ASN A 179 16.22 3.81 16.53
N GLU A 180 16.09 4.41 17.72
CA GLU A 180 15.46 3.84 18.90
C GLU A 180 13.94 3.68 18.72
N GLN A 181 13.32 4.40 17.78
CA GLN A 181 11.88 4.39 17.54
C GLN A 181 11.43 3.31 16.54
N GLU A 182 12.34 2.49 16.00
CA GLU A 182 11.96 1.49 14.99
C GLU A 182 10.89 0.52 15.49
N GLU A 183 11.01 0.05 16.72
CA GLU A 183 10.06 -0.90 17.34
C GLU A 183 8.67 -0.27 17.60
N GLU A 184 8.55 1.05 17.52
CA GLU A 184 7.28 1.76 17.67
C GLU A 184 6.49 1.86 16.35
N LEU A 185 7.16 1.68 15.21
CA LEU A 185 6.55 1.75 13.88
C LEU A 185 5.52 0.65 13.67
N ALA A 186 4.43 1.00 12.98
CA ALA A 186 3.34 0.08 12.73
C ALA A 186 3.79 -1.16 11.95
N ASP A 187 4.68 -0.98 10.96
CA ASP A 187 5.23 -2.06 10.15
C ASP A 187 6.13 -3.00 10.97
N THR A 188 7.06 -2.47 11.77
CA THR A 188 7.89 -3.28 12.68
C THR A 188 7.05 -4.12 13.64
N LYS A 189 6.00 -3.53 14.23
CA LYS A 189 5.09 -4.25 15.14
C LYS A 189 4.39 -5.43 14.46
N ARG A 190 3.95 -5.26 13.20
CA ARG A 190 3.31 -6.33 12.40
C ARG A 190 4.30 -7.43 12.03
N VAL A 191 5.51 -7.04 11.63
CA VAL A 191 6.60 -7.95 11.29
C VAL A 191 7.00 -8.79 12.50
N ASN A 192 7.16 -8.17 13.67
CA ASN A 192 7.49 -8.88 14.90
C ASN A 192 6.39 -9.88 15.30
N TRP A 193 5.11 -9.54 15.10
CA TRP A 193 4.02 -10.51 15.31
C TRP A 193 4.12 -11.69 14.34
N ALA A 194 4.43 -11.45 13.06
CA ALA A 194 4.60 -12.54 12.09
C ALA A 194 5.82 -13.43 12.42
N VAL A 195 6.91 -12.83 12.90
CA VAL A 195 8.08 -13.56 13.44
C VAL A 195 7.67 -14.46 14.61
N GLN A 196 6.86 -13.95 15.54
CA GLN A 196 6.34 -14.76 16.65
C GLN A 196 5.50 -15.94 16.14
N LYS A 197 4.66 -15.73 15.13
CA LYS A 197 3.89 -16.83 14.52
C LYS A 197 4.78 -17.92 13.97
N LEU A 198 5.86 -17.59 13.25
CA LEU A 198 6.80 -18.57 12.72
C LEU A 198 7.59 -19.33 13.81
N GLN A 199 7.65 -18.81 15.04
CA GLN A 199 8.27 -19.48 16.19
C GLN A 199 7.30 -20.41 16.94
N GLU A 200 6.00 -20.34 16.66
CA GLU A 200 5.00 -21.23 17.24
C GLU A 200 5.08 -22.64 16.60
N GLN A 201 4.58 -23.64 17.34
CA GLN A 201 4.37 -24.98 16.79
C GLN A 201 3.02 -25.04 16.06
N HIS A 202 3.01 -25.59 14.85
CA HIS A 202 1.85 -25.73 13.99
C HIS A 202 1.67 -27.18 13.57
N ASP A 203 0.54 -27.77 13.97
CA ASP A 203 0.17 -29.15 13.60
C ASP A 203 -0.53 -29.24 12.24
N LYS A 204 -0.85 -28.09 11.63
CA LYS A 204 -1.50 -27.94 10.33
C LYS A 204 -0.62 -27.07 9.42
N PRO A 205 -0.72 -27.21 8.09
CA PRO A 205 -0.09 -26.25 7.21
C PRO A 205 -0.67 -24.84 7.45
N PHE A 206 0.11 -23.79 7.24
CA PHE A 206 -0.33 -22.42 7.44
C PHE A 206 -0.23 -21.55 6.19
N PHE A 207 -1.11 -20.55 6.11
CA PHE A 207 -1.03 -19.40 5.22
C PHE A 207 -0.81 -18.16 6.09
N LEU A 208 0.39 -17.58 6.04
CA LEU A 208 0.78 -16.38 6.78
C LEU A 208 0.94 -15.21 5.82
N GLY A 209 -0.03 -14.30 5.82
CA GLY A 209 0.03 -13.03 5.09
C GLY A 209 0.62 -11.91 5.94
N VAL A 210 1.66 -11.26 5.44
CA VAL A 210 2.31 -10.12 6.10
C VAL A 210 2.40 -8.96 5.13
N GLY A 211 1.66 -7.89 5.39
CA GLY A 211 1.69 -6.67 4.59
C GLY A 211 2.27 -5.48 5.34
N ILE A 212 3.24 -4.79 4.75
CA ILE A 212 3.77 -3.52 5.27
C ILE A 212 3.35 -2.34 4.38
N TYR A 213 3.40 -1.12 4.93
CA TYR A 213 3.10 0.10 4.18
C TYR A 213 4.32 0.65 3.48
N ALA A 214 5.51 0.54 4.06
CA ALA A 214 6.71 0.99 3.37
C ALA A 214 6.90 0.27 2.01
N PRO A 215 7.30 0.97 0.94
CA PRO A 215 7.73 2.38 0.90
C PRO A 215 6.64 3.43 0.59
N HIS A 216 5.34 3.13 0.66
CA HIS A 216 4.28 4.14 0.53
C HIS A 216 4.51 5.35 1.45
N PHE A 217 4.19 6.55 0.95
CA PHE A 217 4.32 7.79 1.72
C PHE A 217 3.48 7.78 3.02
N PRO A 218 3.85 8.55 4.05
CA PRO A 218 5.10 9.29 4.19
C PRO A 218 6.31 8.36 4.23
N ASN A 219 7.40 8.83 3.66
CA ASN A 219 8.67 8.11 3.67
C ASN A 219 9.43 8.40 4.97
N TYR A 220 8.89 7.86 6.07
CA TYR A 220 9.50 7.91 7.39
C TYR A 220 10.04 6.54 7.79
N CYS A 221 11.33 6.48 8.07
CA CYS A 221 11.99 5.31 8.61
C CYS A 221 13.17 5.74 9.50
N PRO A 222 13.76 4.83 10.28
CA PRO A 222 14.93 5.13 11.10
C PRO A 222 16.10 5.75 10.31
N GLN A 223 16.81 6.69 10.95
CA GLN A 223 17.95 7.43 10.38
C GLN A 223 18.97 6.52 9.68
N ARG A 224 19.27 5.34 10.26
CA ARG A 224 20.25 4.41 9.69
C ARG A 224 19.95 3.95 8.27
N TYR A 225 18.70 4.00 7.80
CA TYR A 225 18.36 3.66 6.41
C TYR A 225 18.54 4.85 5.46
N PHE A 226 18.43 6.09 5.95
CA PHE A 226 18.85 7.27 5.20
C PHE A 226 20.38 7.27 5.05
N ASP A 227 21.10 6.91 6.11
CA ASP A 227 22.57 6.87 6.14
C ASP A 227 23.19 5.83 5.19
N LEU A 228 22.39 4.95 4.58
CA LEU A 228 22.82 4.00 3.55
C LEU A 228 23.15 4.66 2.20
N TYR A 229 22.70 5.90 1.99
CA TYR A 229 22.82 6.59 0.72
C TYR A 229 23.50 7.94 0.92
N ASP A 230 24.46 8.26 0.04
CA ASP A 230 24.87 9.64 -0.15
C ASP A 230 23.83 10.33 -1.05
N ALA A 231 23.10 11.29 -0.48
CA ALA A 231 22.07 12.04 -1.20
C ALA A 231 22.63 12.77 -2.45
N ALA A 232 23.92 13.12 -2.46
CA ALA A 232 24.57 13.77 -3.59
C ALA A 232 24.91 12.80 -4.74
N GLU A 233 24.90 11.49 -4.48
CA GLU A 233 25.21 10.44 -5.47
C GLU A 233 23.96 9.72 -5.99
N ILE A 234 22.76 10.12 -5.55
CA ILE A 234 21.49 9.54 -6.02
C ILE A 234 21.30 9.88 -7.50
N GLU A 235 21.32 8.84 -8.34
CA GLU A 235 21.00 8.98 -9.76
C GLU A 235 19.49 9.11 -9.95
N LEU A 236 19.08 10.22 -10.55
CA LEU A 236 17.68 10.47 -10.88
C LEU A 236 17.25 9.67 -12.12
N PRO A 237 15.98 9.22 -12.19
CA PRO A 237 15.47 8.69 -13.45
C PRO A 237 15.51 9.78 -14.54
N PRO A 238 15.71 9.41 -15.82
CA PRO A 238 15.78 10.40 -16.89
C PRO A 238 14.42 11.04 -17.13
N TYR A 239 14.40 12.37 -17.23
CA TYR A 239 13.20 13.16 -17.54
C TYR A 239 13.33 13.83 -18.91
N ARG A 240 12.19 14.02 -19.58
CA ARG A 240 12.09 14.77 -20.84
C ARG A 240 11.04 15.87 -20.72
N ASP A 241 11.40 17.09 -21.08
CA ASP A 241 10.49 18.24 -21.08
C ASP A 241 9.30 18.05 -22.03
N ASP A 242 9.50 17.28 -23.11
CA ASP A 242 8.53 17.02 -24.17
C ASP A 242 7.77 15.69 -24.00
N ASP A 243 7.95 14.97 -22.89
CA ASP A 243 7.38 13.61 -22.64
C ASP A 243 5.83 13.55 -22.62
N LEU A 244 5.17 14.72 -22.58
CA LEU A 244 3.72 14.82 -22.60
C LEU A 244 3.16 15.19 -23.97
N GLU A 245 4.01 15.48 -24.96
CA GLU A 245 3.59 16.07 -26.23
C GLU A 245 2.86 15.08 -27.13
N ASP A 246 3.20 13.79 -27.03
CA ASP A 246 2.67 12.67 -27.82
C ASP A 246 1.45 11.96 -27.18
N LEU A 247 1.04 12.41 -26.00
CA LEU A 247 -0.10 11.86 -25.28
C LEU A 247 -1.44 12.31 -25.89
N PRO A 248 -2.49 11.48 -25.79
CA PRO A 248 -3.83 11.87 -26.20
C PRO A 248 -4.29 13.18 -25.51
N PRO A 249 -5.05 14.08 -26.18
CA PRO A 249 -5.29 15.44 -25.69
C PRO A 249 -5.86 15.55 -24.27
N LYS A 250 -6.79 14.65 -23.88
CA LYS A 250 -7.36 14.63 -22.53
C LYS A 250 -6.32 14.20 -21.50
N ILE A 251 -5.52 13.20 -21.83
CA ILE A 251 -4.46 12.64 -20.96
C ILE A 251 -3.35 13.67 -20.79
N LYS A 252 -2.88 14.28 -21.88
CA LYS A 252 -1.93 15.40 -21.88
C LYS A 252 -2.39 16.52 -20.95
N LYS A 253 -3.64 16.96 -21.08
CA LYS A 253 -4.19 18.02 -20.22
C LYS A 253 -4.17 17.63 -18.73
N ALA A 254 -4.56 16.40 -18.41
CA ALA A 254 -4.56 15.91 -17.03
C ALA A 254 -3.13 15.83 -16.45
N LYS A 255 -2.17 15.34 -17.24
CA LYS A 255 -0.76 15.22 -16.83
C LYS A 255 -0.05 16.55 -16.73
N LEU A 256 -0.30 17.50 -17.64
CA LEU A 256 0.17 18.88 -17.50
C LEU A 256 -0.30 19.52 -16.19
N ALA A 257 -1.55 19.28 -15.78
CA ALA A 257 -2.06 19.77 -14.49
C ALA A 257 -1.35 19.12 -13.29
N ARG A 258 -0.99 17.82 -13.38
CA ARG A 258 -0.24 17.11 -12.34
C ARG A 258 1.25 17.48 -12.32
N SER A 259 1.85 17.82 -13.46
CA SER A 259 3.26 18.24 -13.62
C SER A 259 3.69 19.39 -12.72
N ARG A 260 2.74 20.20 -12.24
CA ARG A 260 2.99 21.24 -11.25
C ARG A 260 3.59 20.72 -9.93
N ILE A 261 3.40 19.45 -9.61
CA ILE A 261 3.97 18.80 -8.42
C ILE A 261 5.47 18.63 -8.63
N HIS A 262 5.87 17.99 -9.73
CA HIS A 262 7.27 17.82 -10.09
C HIS A 262 7.98 19.17 -10.24
N LYS A 263 7.38 20.13 -10.97
CA LYS A 263 7.90 21.50 -11.11
C LYS A 263 8.10 22.23 -9.79
N LYS A 264 7.24 21.96 -8.80
CA LYS A 264 7.41 22.51 -7.45
C LYS A 264 8.60 21.86 -6.74
N LEU A 265 8.82 20.55 -6.89
CA LEU A 265 9.98 19.86 -6.32
C LEU A 265 11.28 20.35 -6.98
N GLU A 266 11.30 20.53 -8.31
CA GLU A 266 12.42 21.15 -9.03
C GLU A 266 12.73 22.55 -8.49
N ALA A 267 11.71 23.41 -8.36
CA ALA A 267 11.88 24.77 -7.83
C ALA A 267 12.36 24.82 -6.37
N LEU A 268 12.15 23.73 -5.62
CA LEU A 268 12.62 23.59 -4.24
C LEU A 268 14.00 22.90 -4.16
N GLY A 269 14.54 22.36 -5.27
CA GLY A 269 15.74 21.53 -5.26
C GLY A 269 15.55 20.27 -4.40
N ALA A 270 14.37 19.64 -4.49
CA ALA A 270 13.91 18.63 -3.55
C ALA A 270 13.62 17.26 -4.18
N ILE A 271 14.01 17.03 -5.45
CA ILE A 271 13.75 15.76 -6.13
C ILE A 271 14.61 14.65 -5.53
N GLU A 272 15.92 14.89 -5.41
CA GLU A 272 16.90 13.99 -4.83
C GLU A 272 16.54 13.66 -3.38
N ASP A 273 16.15 14.67 -2.59
CA ASP A 273 15.73 14.53 -1.19
C ASP A 273 14.45 13.67 -1.05
N ALA A 274 13.47 13.84 -1.95
CA ALA A 274 12.26 13.01 -1.97
C ALA A 274 12.56 11.56 -2.37
N ILE A 275 13.41 11.34 -3.38
CA ILE A 275 13.85 10.00 -3.80
C ILE A 275 14.69 9.33 -2.71
N HIS A 276 15.55 10.08 -2.00
CA HIS A 276 16.33 9.57 -0.86
C HIS A 276 15.41 8.97 0.21
N GLY A 277 14.33 9.67 0.56
CA GLY A 277 13.33 9.14 1.48
C GLY A 277 12.70 7.84 0.98
N TYR A 278 12.36 7.76 -0.30
CA TYR A 278 11.80 6.55 -0.91
C TYR A 278 12.77 5.37 -0.89
N LEU A 279 14.03 5.57 -1.29
CA LEU A 279 15.09 4.55 -1.25
C LEU A 279 15.38 4.07 0.18
N ALA A 280 15.45 4.99 1.15
CA ALA A 280 15.59 4.64 2.56
C ALA A 280 14.43 3.77 3.06
N CYS A 281 13.19 4.10 2.68
CA CYS A 281 12.02 3.29 3.02
C CYS A 281 11.98 1.93 2.29
N ILE A 282 12.53 1.80 1.08
CA ILE A 282 12.72 0.49 0.43
C ILE A 282 13.70 -0.35 1.23
N SER A 283 14.85 0.19 1.66
CA SER A 283 15.80 -0.56 2.50
C SER A 283 15.23 -0.93 3.88
N TYR A 284 14.40 -0.07 4.47
CA TYR A 284 13.66 -0.41 5.67
C TYR A 284 12.67 -1.56 5.42
N ALA A 285 11.92 -1.52 4.31
CA ALA A 285 11.04 -2.60 3.90
C ALA A 285 11.81 -3.92 3.69
N ASP A 286 12.98 -3.88 3.05
CA ASP A 286 13.88 -5.03 2.92
C ASP A 286 14.29 -5.62 4.26
N ALA A 287 14.72 -4.78 5.21
CA ALA A 287 15.10 -5.23 6.55
C ALA A 287 13.92 -5.88 7.30
N MET A 288 12.71 -5.34 7.13
CA MET A 288 11.50 -5.92 7.68
C MET A 288 11.19 -7.29 7.07
N MET A 289 11.32 -7.44 5.74
CA MET A 289 11.19 -8.74 5.08
C MET A 289 12.27 -9.72 5.56
N GLY A 290 13.51 -9.24 5.73
CA GLY A 290 14.62 -10.01 6.28
C GLY A 290 14.30 -10.64 7.64
N ARG A 291 13.71 -9.88 8.58
CA ARG A 291 13.29 -10.40 9.89
C ARG A 291 12.33 -11.60 9.76
N VAL A 292 11.37 -11.54 8.84
CA VAL A 292 10.41 -12.64 8.61
C VAL A 292 11.08 -13.84 7.94
N LEU A 293 11.94 -13.59 6.94
CA LEU A 293 12.69 -14.64 6.24
C LEU A 293 13.65 -15.37 7.18
N ASP A 294 14.35 -14.65 8.05
CA ASP A 294 15.25 -15.23 9.05
C ASP A 294 14.48 -16.10 10.06
N ALA A 295 13.31 -15.64 10.50
CA ALA A 295 12.43 -16.42 11.37
C ALA A 295 11.93 -17.70 10.69
N LEU A 296 11.56 -17.63 9.40
CA LEU A 296 11.15 -18.80 8.63
C LEU A 296 12.30 -19.79 8.50
N GLU A 297 13.52 -19.33 8.20
CA GLU A 297 14.71 -20.16 8.06
C GLU A 297 15.16 -20.82 9.35
N ALA A 298 14.96 -20.16 10.48
CA ALA A 298 15.23 -20.72 11.81
C ALA A 298 14.14 -21.70 12.28
N SER A 299 12.98 -21.73 11.62
CA SER A 299 11.84 -22.58 11.96
C SER A 299 11.96 -23.98 11.31
N PRO A 300 11.25 -25.00 11.82
CA PRO A 300 11.16 -26.31 11.14
C PRO A 300 10.39 -26.26 9.80
N TYR A 301 9.83 -25.11 9.42
CA TYR A 301 8.99 -24.95 8.24
C TYR A 301 9.76 -24.51 6.98
N ALA A 302 11.06 -24.17 7.11
CA ALA A 302 11.87 -23.54 6.06
C ALA A 302 11.82 -24.29 4.71
N ASP A 303 11.93 -25.62 4.72
CA ASP A 303 12.00 -26.44 3.50
C ASP A 303 10.62 -26.72 2.87
N ASN A 304 9.53 -26.52 3.61
CA ASN A 304 8.16 -26.80 3.18
C ASN A 304 7.32 -25.53 2.92
N THR A 305 7.95 -24.35 2.87
CA THR A 305 7.20 -23.09 2.73
C THR A 305 7.41 -22.47 1.37
N ILE A 306 6.31 -22.23 0.65
CA ILE A 306 6.28 -21.34 -0.51
C ILE A 306 6.30 -19.90 -0.01
N VAL A 307 7.24 -19.11 -0.47
CA VAL A 307 7.35 -17.67 -0.17
C VAL A 307 7.05 -16.91 -1.45
N VAL A 308 6.10 -15.98 -1.40
CA VAL A 308 5.90 -14.97 -2.44
C VAL A 308 6.10 -13.58 -1.87
N LEU A 309 6.90 -12.76 -2.53
CA LEU A 309 7.01 -11.33 -2.29
C LEU A 309 6.42 -10.58 -3.47
N TRP A 310 5.55 -9.61 -3.18
CA TRP A 310 4.89 -8.80 -4.20
C TRP A 310 4.66 -7.36 -3.71
N SER A 311 4.68 -6.40 -4.64
CA SER A 311 4.18 -5.03 -4.42
C SER A 311 2.83 -4.87 -5.10
N ASP A 312 1.87 -4.19 -4.47
CA ASP A 312 0.54 -4.02 -5.04
C ASP A 312 0.53 -3.15 -6.30
N HIS A 313 1.46 -2.22 -6.45
CA HIS A 313 1.77 -1.46 -7.67
C HIS A 313 3.06 -0.63 -7.46
N GLY A 314 3.56 0.02 -8.51
CA GLY A 314 4.72 0.91 -8.46
C GLY A 314 4.37 2.37 -8.12
N TYR A 315 5.34 3.27 -8.31
CA TYR A 315 5.22 4.70 -7.97
C TYR A 315 6.08 5.58 -8.90
N HIS A 316 5.53 6.69 -9.38
CA HIS A 316 6.21 7.71 -10.17
C HIS A 316 7.04 8.66 -9.31
N HIS A 317 8.20 9.05 -9.83
CA HIS A 317 9.13 9.99 -9.21
C HIS A 317 9.53 11.10 -10.19
N GLY A 318 8.58 11.56 -11.02
CA GLY A 318 8.77 12.64 -12.01
C GLY A 318 8.56 12.22 -13.45
N GLU A 319 8.57 10.92 -13.77
CA GLU A 319 8.25 10.41 -15.10
C GLU A 319 6.85 10.86 -15.55
N LYS A 320 6.69 11.25 -16.83
CA LYS A 320 5.46 11.90 -17.34
C LYS A 320 5.01 13.09 -16.46
N GLY A 321 5.95 13.76 -15.80
CA GLY A 321 5.72 14.86 -14.86
C GLY A 321 4.93 14.47 -13.60
N ASP A 322 4.72 13.18 -13.32
CA ASP A 322 3.84 12.75 -12.24
C ASP A 322 4.61 12.26 -11.00
N TRP A 323 3.94 12.29 -9.85
CA TRP A 323 4.38 11.66 -8.61
C TRP A 323 3.21 10.86 -8.04
N GLY A 324 3.45 9.61 -7.66
CA GLY A 324 2.40 8.72 -7.21
C GLY A 324 1.99 7.66 -8.22
N LYS A 325 0.72 7.27 -8.13
CA LYS A 325 0.11 6.14 -8.84
C LYS A 325 -1.06 6.58 -9.72
N HIS A 326 -1.92 5.64 -10.12
CA HIS A 326 -3.07 5.87 -11.00
C HIS A 326 -2.66 6.12 -12.45
N THR A 327 -1.75 5.30 -12.98
CA THR A 327 -1.38 5.32 -14.39
C THR A 327 -1.25 3.91 -14.95
N LEU A 328 -1.21 3.82 -16.28
CA LEU A 328 -1.10 2.56 -17.02
C LEU A 328 0.30 2.31 -17.59
N TRP A 329 1.27 3.15 -17.23
CA TRP A 329 2.66 3.05 -17.68
C TRP A 329 3.46 2.01 -16.88
N GLU A 330 4.62 1.63 -17.40
CA GLU A 330 5.54 0.65 -16.81
C GLU A 330 5.86 1.01 -15.36
N ARG A 331 6.24 2.26 -15.11
CA ARG A 331 6.72 2.73 -13.80
C ARG A 331 5.76 2.49 -12.62
N THR A 332 4.45 2.48 -12.86
CA THR A 332 3.46 2.16 -11.81
C THR A 332 2.89 0.77 -11.91
N SER A 333 3.14 0.04 -13.00
CA SER A 333 2.56 -1.29 -13.20
C SER A 333 3.56 -2.41 -12.97
N ASN A 334 4.82 -2.31 -13.40
CA ASN A 334 5.84 -3.31 -13.13
C ASN A 334 6.29 -3.23 -11.66
N VAL A 335 6.35 -4.39 -11.01
CA VAL A 335 6.53 -4.50 -9.56
C VAL A 335 7.47 -5.63 -9.19
N PRO A 336 8.14 -5.55 -8.02
CA PRO A 336 8.79 -6.70 -7.41
C PRO A 336 7.83 -7.88 -7.31
N PHE A 337 8.23 -9.01 -7.89
CA PHE A 337 7.47 -10.25 -7.83
C PHE A 337 8.41 -11.46 -7.83
N ILE A 338 8.54 -12.08 -6.65
CA ILE A 338 9.54 -13.12 -6.41
C ILE A 338 8.86 -14.29 -5.72
N TRP A 339 9.16 -15.50 -6.19
CA TRP A 339 8.68 -16.75 -5.62
C TRP A 339 9.83 -17.66 -5.25
N ALA A 340 9.79 -18.29 -4.08
CA ALA A 340 10.76 -19.29 -3.66
C ALA A 340 10.07 -20.43 -2.88
N GLY A 341 10.70 -21.60 -2.79
CA GLY A 341 10.19 -22.73 -2.00
C GLY A 341 10.00 -24.01 -2.82
N PRO A 342 9.22 -24.98 -2.30
CA PRO A 342 9.03 -26.28 -2.94
C PRO A 342 8.35 -26.13 -4.32
N GLY A 343 8.87 -26.85 -5.32
CA GLY A 343 8.34 -26.82 -6.69
C GLY A 343 8.72 -25.59 -7.52
N ILE A 344 9.58 -24.71 -6.99
CA ILE A 344 10.02 -23.47 -7.66
C ILE A 344 11.52 -23.59 -7.98
N ALA A 345 11.92 -23.19 -9.19
CA ALA A 345 13.30 -23.15 -9.62
C ALA A 345 14.11 -22.17 -8.75
N LYS A 346 15.41 -22.42 -8.60
CA LYS A 346 16.29 -21.61 -7.72
C LYS A 346 17.24 -20.75 -8.53
N GLY A 347 17.40 -19.49 -8.11
CA GLY A 347 18.36 -18.56 -8.69
C GLY A 347 18.07 -18.20 -10.14
N LYS A 348 16.79 -18.09 -10.50
CA LYS A 348 16.34 -17.80 -11.87
C LYS A 348 15.73 -16.41 -11.96
N LYS A 349 15.95 -15.74 -13.08
CA LYS A 349 15.32 -14.48 -13.48
C LYS A 349 14.57 -14.75 -14.79
N THR A 350 13.33 -14.27 -14.91
CA THR A 350 12.50 -14.49 -16.11
C THR A 350 11.75 -13.22 -16.49
N ASP A 351 11.64 -12.98 -17.79
CA ASP A 351 10.97 -11.83 -18.39
C ASP A 351 9.59 -12.18 -18.98
N VAL A 352 9.10 -13.40 -18.71
CA VAL A 352 7.74 -13.82 -19.05
C VAL A 352 6.76 -12.86 -18.39
N THR A 353 5.86 -12.30 -19.19
CA THR A 353 4.88 -11.34 -18.68
C THR A 353 3.85 -12.05 -17.80
N VAL A 354 3.74 -11.59 -16.57
CA VAL A 354 2.80 -12.09 -15.56
C VAL A 354 2.00 -10.95 -14.97
N SER A 355 0.85 -11.28 -14.37
CA SER A 355 0.06 -10.34 -13.60
C SER A 355 -0.12 -10.86 -12.18
N LEU A 356 -0.17 -9.98 -11.18
CA LEU A 356 -0.37 -10.38 -9.78
C LEU A 356 -1.67 -11.19 -9.55
N ILE A 357 -2.65 -11.09 -10.45
CA ILE A 357 -3.87 -11.92 -10.40
C ILE A 357 -3.57 -13.43 -10.57
N ASP A 358 -2.41 -13.76 -11.14
CA ASP A 358 -1.95 -15.14 -11.34
C ASP A 358 -1.62 -15.85 -10.03
N MET A 359 -1.41 -15.10 -8.93
CA MET A 359 -1.10 -15.70 -7.63
C MET A 359 -2.19 -16.67 -7.16
N TYR A 360 -3.46 -16.30 -7.30
CA TYR A 360 -4.57 -17.13 -6.82
C TYR A 360 -4.60 -18.51 -7.52
N PRO A 361 -4.72 -18.61 -8.87
CA PRO A 361 -4.70 -19.92 -9.52
C PRO A 361 -3.38 -20.68 -9.30
N THR A 362 -2.26 -19.99 -9.09
CA THR A 362 -0.98 -20.62 -8.74
C THR A 362 -1.05 -21.34 -7.39
N PHE A 363 -1.63 -20.69 -6.37
CA PHE A 363 -1.84 -21.32 -5.07
C PHE A 363 -2.85 -22.46 -5.13
N VAL A 364 -3.92 -22.33 -5.93
CA VAL A 364 -4.87 -23.44 -6.13
C VAL A 364 -4.14 -24.69 -6.63
N GLU A 365 -3.25 -24.55 -7.62
CA GLU A 365 -2.47 -25.66 -8.17
C GLU A 365 -1.39 -26.17 -7.20
N GLN A 366 -0.51 -25.30 -6.70
CA GLN A 366 0.67 -25.71 -5.91
C GLN A 366 0.31 -26.21 -4.51
N CYS A 367 -0.77 -25.68 -3.91
CA CYS A 367 -1.22 -26.07 -2.57
C CYS A 367 -2.34 -27.11 -2.61
N ASN A 368 -2.74 -27.57 -3.81
CA ASN A 368 -3.85 -28.51 -4.03
C ASN A 368 -5.13 -28.04 -3.31
N LEU A 369 -5.52 -26.78 -3.54
CA LEU A 369 -6.75 -26.21 -2.99
C LEU A 369 -7.93 -26.58 -3.87
N GLU A 370 -9.13 -26.62 -3.29
CA GLU A 370 -10.34 -26.64 -4.11
C GLU A 370 -10.46 -25.32 -4.89
N PRO A 371 -10.77 -25.36 -6.20
CA PRO A 371 -11.04 -24.15 -6.96
C PRO A 371 -12.18 -23.35 -6.31
N PRO A 372 -12.08 -22.01 -6.24
CA PRO A 372 -13.14 -21.18 -5.68
C PRO A 372 -14.40 -21.18 -6.56
N LEU A 373 -15.50 -20.68 -6.02
CA LEU A 373 -16.79 -20.62 -6.73
C LEU A 373 -16.75 -19.70 -7.95
N GLN A 374 -16.01 -18.61 -7.89
CA GLN A 374 -15.84 -17.68 -9.00
C GLN A 374 -14.81 -18.20 -10.03
N ASN A 375 -14.97 -17.77 -11.28
CA ASN A 375 -13.95 -18.00 -12.29
C ASN A 375 -12.71 -17.14 -11.98
N LEU A 376 -11.54 -17.79 -11.91
CA LEU A 376 -10.25 -17.11 -11.81
C LEU A 376 -9.81 -16.62 -13.20
N GLU A 377 -9.46 -15.34 -13.29
CA GLU A 377 -9.06 -14.68 -14.56
C GLU A 377 -7.54 -14.66 -14.77
N GLY A 378 -6.77 -15.04 -13.76
CA GLY A 378 -5.33 -15.28 -13.86
C GLY A 378 -5.00 -16.65 -14.45
N GLN A 379 -3.71 -16.89 -14.69
CA GLN A 379 -3.18 -18.20 -15.09
C GLN A 379 -2.20 -18.70 -14.04
N SER A 380 -2.26 -19.98 -13.69
CA SER A 380 -1.28 -20.55 -12.76
C SER A 380 0.13 -20.45 -13.33
N LEU A 381 1.05 -19.96 -12.50
CA LEU A 381 2.47 -19.84 -12.79
C LEU A 381 3.24 -21.11 -12.43
N ALA A 382 2.61 -22.15 -11.90
CA ALA A 382 3.31 -23.34 -11.38
C ALA A 382 4.30 -23.93 -12.40
N LYS A 383 3.93 -24.00 -13.69
CA LYS A 383 4.83 -24.46 -14.76
C LYS A 383 5.99 -23.51 -15.02
N THR A 384 5.71 -22.21 -15.09
CA THR A 384 6.73 -21.16 -15.28
C THR A 384 7.68 -21.10 -14.08
N LEU A 385 7.18 -21.30 -12.88
CA LEU A 385 7.97 -21.34 -11.64
C LEU A 385 8.87 -22.57 -11.59
N ALA A 386 8.39 -23.72 -12.05
CA ALA A 386 9.18 -24.96 -12.09
C ALA A 386 10.27 -24.93 -13.17
N ASP A 387 9.98 -24.35 -14.34
CA ASP A 387 10.90 -24.27 -15.48
C ASP A 387 10.74 -22.94 -16.25
N PRO A 388 11.33 -21.84 -15.74
CA PRO A 388 11.20 -20.53 -16.35
C PRO A 388 11.92 -20.41 -17.71
N ASP A 389 12.91 -21.28 -17.98
CA ASP A 389 13.72 -21.21 -19.22
C ASP A 389 12.91 -21.65 -20.45
N THR A 390 11.85 -22.46 -20.28
CA THR A 390 10.99 -22.95 -21.37
C THR A 390 9.63 -22.27 -21.43
N ALA A 391 9.36 -21.35 -20.50
CA ALA A 391 8.10 -20.66 -20.39
C ALA A 391 7.86 -19.73 -21.58
N LYS A 392 6.64 -19.78 -22.12
CA LYS A 392 6.21 -18.91 -23.22
C LYS A 392 5.61 -17.63 -22.67
N ASP A 393 5.86 -16.55 -23.39
CA ASP A 393 5.29 -15.26 -23.06
C ASP A 393 3.81 -15.17 -23.44
N ARG A 394 3.12 -14.19 -22.85
CA ARG A 394 1.70 -13.95 -23.05
C ARG A 394 1.37 -12.46 -22.88
N SER A 395 0.21 -12.07 -23.38
CA SER A 395 -0.36 -10.77 -23.05
C SER A 395 -1.13 -10.84 -21.73
N VAL A 396 -0.91 -9.86 -20.85
CA VAL A 396 -1.67 -9.64 -19.62
C VAL A 396 -2.50 -8.36 -19.73
N PHE A 397 -3.58 -8.32 -18.95
CA PHE A 397 -4.54 -7.22 -18.94
C PHE A 397 -4.43 -6.44 -17.63
N LEU A 398 -4.50 -5.11 -17.72
CA LEU A 398 -4.50 -4.19 -16.58
C LEU A 398 -5.67 -3.21 -16.71
N PRO A 399 -6.74 -3.32 -15.92
CA PRO A 399 -7.84 -2.35 -15.93
C PRO A 399 -7.41 -1.01 -15.34
N TYR A 400 -7.98 0.08 -15.85
CA TYR A 400 -7.76 1.42 -15.32
C TYR A 400 -8.87 1.85 -14.34
N LEU A 401 -9.14 3.15 -14.20
CA LEU A 401 -10.10 3.68 -13.22
C LEU A 401 -11.54 3.70 -13.73
N GLU A 402 -11.75 3.61 -15.04
CA GLU A 402 -13.08 3.64 -15.66
C GLU A 402 -13.28 2.42 -16.56
N PRO A 403 -14.52 1.91 -16.70
CA PRO A 403 -14.82 0.77 -17.57
C PRO A 403 -14.40 1.04 -19.01
N GLY A 404 -13.72 0.07 -19.63
CA GLY A 404 -13.23 0.18 -21.01
C GLY A 404 -11.92 0.94 -21.17
N GLU A 405 -11.33 1.44 -20.08
CA GLU A 405 -9.97 1.99 -20.05
C GLU A 405 -9.00 0.94 -19.47
N TYR A 406 -7.90 0.65 -20.16
CA TYR A 406 -6.99 -0.45 -19.78
C TYR A 406 -5.64 -0.40 -20.50
N ALA A 407 -4.70 -1.23 -20.03
CA ALA A 407 -3.51 -1.63 -20.78
C ALA A 407 -3.52 -3.13 -21.10
N VAL A 408 -2.90 -3.49 -22.22
CA VAL A 408 -2.50 -4.85 -22.58
C VAL A 408 -0.99 -4.85 -22.71
N ILE A 409 -0.33 -5.75 -21.99
CA ILE A 409 1.12 -5.74 -21.80
C ILE A 409 1.68 -7.13 -22.13
N ASN A 410 2.78 -7.20 -22.87
CA ASN A 410 3.60 -8.41 -23.03
C ASN A 410 5.09 -8.01 -23.05
N ARG A 411 6.00 -8.96 -23.32
CA ARG A 411 7.45 -8.73 -23.28
C ARG A 411 7.94 -7.58 -24.17
N GLN A 412 7.25 -7.29 -25.27
CA GLN A 412 7.67 -6.24 -26.21
C GLN A 412 6.72 -5.04 -26.24
N TRP A 413 5.42 -5.25 -26.04
CA TRP A 413 4.43 -4.23 -26.32
C TRP A 413 3.64 -3.85 -25.09
N ARG A 414 3.44 -2.55 -24.93
CA ARG A 414 2.39 -2.00 -24.08
C ARG A 414 1.43 -1.19 -24.93
N TYR A 415 0.18 -1.61 -24.93
CA TYR A 415 -0.92 -0.89 -25.57
C TYR A 415 -1.86 -0.36 -24.50
N ILE A 416 -2.14 0.94 -24.54
CA ILE A 416 -3.04 1.62 -23.61
C ILE A 416 -4.25 2.14 -24.38
N ARG A 417 -5.44 2.00 -23.78
CA ARG A 417 -6.70 2.53 -24.31
C ARG A 417 -7.40 3.33 -23.22
N TYR A 418 -7.74 4.58 -23.51
CA TYR A 418 -8.53 5.46 -22.65
C TYR A 418 -9.96 5.62 -23.19
N GLY A 419 -10.65 4.50 -23.45
CA GLY A 419 -11.99 4.52 -24.04
C GLY A 419 -11.98 5.21 -25.41
N ASP A 420 -12.74 6.30 -25.53
CA ASP A 420 -12.82 7.14 -26.73
C ASP A 420 -11.82 8.31 -26.71
N ASP A 421 -11.09 8.51 -25.60
CA ASP A 421 -10.21 9.66 -25.41
C ASP A 421 -8.79 9.47 -25.98
N GLY A 422 -8.47 8.28 -26.47
CA GLY A 422 -7.25 7.99 -27.21
C GLY A 422 -6.60 6.66 -26.87
N GLU A 423 -5.51 6.39 -27.57
CA GLU A 423 -4.74 5.16 -27.45
C GLU A 423 -3.24 5.50 -27.41
N GLU A 424 -2.46 4.66 -26.73
CA GLU A 424 -1.00 4.71 -26.73
C GLU A 424 -0.43 3.34 -27.09
N LEU A 425 0.72 3.30 -27.76
CA LEU A 425 1.45 2.08 -28.07
C LEU A 425 2.96 2.32 -27.90
N TYR A 426 3.60 1.47 -27.11
CA TYR A 426 5.05 1.52 -26.87
C TYR A 426 5.68 0.16 -27.18
N ASP A 427 6.83 0.17 -27.87
CA ASP A 427 7.75 -0.96 -27.92
C ASP A 427 8.68 -0.84 -26.70
N VAL A 428 8.31 -1.48 -25.59
CA VAL A 428 8.99 -1.28 -24.29
C VAL A 428 10.39 -1.89 -24.25
N GLN A 429 10.77 -2.73 -25.22
CA GLN A 429 12.16 -3.19 -25.36
C GLN A 429 13.05 -2.14 -26.02
N ALA A 430 12.53 -1.45 -27.02
CA ALA A 430 13.27 -0.40 -27.72
C ALA A 430 13.18 0.97 -27.00
N ASP A 431 12.09 1.20 -26.27
CA ASP A 431 11.75 2.43 -25.57
C ASP A 431 11.28 2.12 -24.13
N PRO A 432 12.21 1.76 -23.23
CA PRO A 432 11.88 1.36 -21.85
C PRO A 432 11.33 2.52 -21.00
N HIS A 433 11.39 3.76 -21.49
CA HIS A 433 10.85 4.94 -20.82
C HIS A 433 9.50 5.40 -21.38
N GLU A 434 8.97 4.71 -22.40
CA GLU A 434 7.67 5.00 -23.01
C GLU A 434 7.58 6.46 -23.52
N TRP A 435 8.64 6.95 -24.16
CA TRP A 435 8.77 8.32 -24.67
C TRP A 435 8.18 8.52 -26.07
N VAL A 436 7.93 7.46 -26.82
CA VAL A 436 7.44 7.54 -28.20
C VAL A 436 6.16 6.73 -28.37
N ASN A 437 5.04 7.42 -28.34
CA ASN A 437 3.73 6.85 -28.64
C ASN A 437 3.57 6.53 -30.13
N LEU A 438 3.59 5.24 -30.47
CA LEU A 438 3.48 4.71 -31.83
C LEU A 438 2.03 4.58 -32.32
N ALA A 439 1.02 4.91 -31.50
CA ALA A 439 -0.39 4.68 -31.84
C ALA A 439 -0.87 5.48 -33.07
N HIS A 440 -0.17 6.56 -33.44
CA HIS A 440 -0.48 7.38 -34.60
C HIS A 440 0.16 6.89 -35.91
N ASP A 441 1.10 5.94 -35.83
CA ASP A 441 1.75 5.40 -37.01
C ASP A 441 0.89 4.27 -37.61
N PRO A 442 0.40 4.43 -38.86
CA PRO A 442 -0.44 3.42 -39.51
C PRO A 442 0.26 2.07 -39.70
N GLY A 443 1.60 2.01 -39.65
CA GLY A 443 2.38 0.78 -39.70
C GLY A 443 2.12 -0.16 -38.53
N TYR A 444 1.65 0.35 -37.38
CA TYR A 444 1.36 -0.44 -36.18
C TYR A 444 -0.13 -0.79 -36.00
N ALA A 445 -1.00 -0.44 -36.96
CA ALA A 445 -2.44 -0.68 -36.85
C ALA A 445 -2.79 -2.16 -36.62
N ASP A 446 -2.07 -3.08 -37.25
CA ASP A 446 -2.27 -4.53 -37.08
C ASP A 446 -1.89 -5.01 -35.69
N ARG A 447 -0.76 -4.50 -35.17
CA ARG A 447 -0.28 -4.78 -33.81
C ARG A 447 -1.29 -4.28 -32.76
N MET A 448 -1.81 -3.07 -32.91
CA MET A 448 -2.84 -2.54 -32.01
C MET A 448 -4.12 -3.37 -32.08
N ARG A 449 -4.56 -3.82 -33.27
CA ARG A 449 -5.72 -4.71 -33.41
C ARG A 449 -5.52 -6.06 -32.72
N GLU A 450 -4.31 -6.62 -32.78
CA GLU A 450 -3.96 -7.86 -32.08
C GLU A 450 -4.03 -7.66 -30.56
N LEU A 451 -3.35 -6.64 -30.01
CA LEU A 451 -3.32 -6.38 -28.57
C LEU A 451 -4.72 -6.07 -28.02
N ARG A 452 -5.53 -5.29 -28.74
CA ARG A 452 -6.91 -4.97 -28.35
C ARG A 452 -7.79 -6.21 -28.22
N ARG A 453 -7.53 -7.29 -28.99
CA ARG A 453 -8.28 -8.56 -28.89
C ARG A 453 -7.97 -9.36 -27.63
N ALA A 454 -6.84 -9.08 -26.97
CA ALA A 454 -6.49 -9.73 -25.70
C ALA A 454 -7.24 -9.15 -24.50
N ALA A 455 -7.87 -7.97 -24.64
CA ALA A 455 -8.68 -7.36 -23.60
C ALA A 455 -10.13 -7.91 -23.58
N PRO A 456 -10.81 -7.88 -22.41
CA PRO A 456 -12.23 -8.18 -22.30
C PRO A 456 -13.07 -7.32 -23.26
N GLN A 457 -14.17 -7.88 -23.76
CA GLN A 457 -15.12 -7.18 -24.64
C GLN A 457 -16.27 -6.54 -23.84
N THR A 458 -16.48 -6.97 -22.60
CA THR A 458 -17.52 -6.49 -21.70
C THR A 458 -16.90 -6.08 -20.39
N PHE A 459 -17.36 -4.96 -19.85
CA PHE A 459 -16.86 -4.38 -18.60
C PHE A 459 -18.04 -4.18 -17.65
N ALA A 460 -17.89 -4.65 -16.42
CA ALA A 460 -18.82 -4.37 -15.34
C ALA A 460 -18.92 -2.85 -15.10
N ALA A 461 -20.11 -2.41 -14.68
CA ALA A 461 -20.29 -1.03 -14.21
C ALA A 461 -19.49 -0.81 -12.93
N PRO A 462 -19.02 0.42 -12.64
CA PRO A 462 -18.31 0.70 -11.41
C PRO A 462 -19.17 0.40 -10.19
N GLU A 463 -18.57 -0.20 -9.18
CA GLU A 463 -19.23 -0.45 -7.91
C GLU A 463 -19.74 0.86 -7.28
N PRO A 464 -20.92 0.83 -6.64
CA PRO A 464 -21.35 1.93 -5.82
C PRO A 464 -20.32 2.25 -4.74
N ARG A 465 -20.01 3.53 -4.56
CA ARG A 465 -19.23 3.95 -3.39
C ARG A 465 -20.00 3.60 -2.11
N LEU A 466 -19.30 3.05 -1.12
CA LEU A 466 -19.90 2.85 0.20
C LEU A 466 -20.29 4.21 0.78
N ASN A 467 -21.58 4.37 1.08
CA ASN A 467 -22.08 5.54 1.76
C ASN A 467 -21.82 5.38 3.25
N VAL A 468 -21.05 6.31 3.84
CA VAL A 468 -20.79 6.41 5.29
C VAL A 468 -22.06 6.48 6.14
N ALA A 469 -23.24 6.77 5.57
CA ALA A 469 -24.55 6.65 6.23
C ALA A 469 -25.08 5.20 6.32
N LYS A 470 -24.21 4.20 6.27
CA LYS A 470 -24.53 2.81 6.60
C LYS A 470 -23.84 2.45 7.90
N ASP A 471 -24.53 1.70 8.75
CA ASP A 471 -23.98 1.16 9.98
C ASP A 471 -23.32 -0.19 9.67
N LEU A 472 -22.06 -0.34 10.05
CA LEU A 472 -21.29 -1.56 10.01
C LEU A 472 -21.61 -2.43 11.23
N PHE A 473 -22.09 -3.65 11.01
CA PHE A 473 -22.30 -4.61 12.08
C PHE A 473 -21.38 -5.81 11.91
N LEU A 474 -20.74 -6.25 12.99
CA LEU A 474 -20.07 -7.54 13.01
C LEU A 474 -21.13 -8.65 12.92
N GLN A 475 -20.99 -9.55 11.96
CA GLN A 475 -21.83 -10.72 11.79
C GLN A 475 -20.92 -11.95 11.64
N GLY A 476 -20.75 -12.70 12.73
CA GLY A 476 -19.75 -13.76 12.80
C GLY A 476 -18.35 -13.20 12.56
N ASP A 477 -17.65 -13.79 11.58
CA ASP A 477 -16.30 -13.38 11.18
C ASP A 477 -16.32 -12.41 9.99
N THR A 478 -17.43 -11.71 9.75
CA THR A 478 -17.53 -10.69 8.69
C THR A 478 -18.28 -9.44 9.14
N PHE A 479 -18.33 -8.44 8.26
CA PHE A 479 -19.10 -7.24 8.45
C PHE A 479 -20.27 -7.18 7.48
N VAL A 480 -21.41 -6.69 7.96
CA VAL A 480 -22.55 -6.36 7.12
C VAL A 480 -22.91 -4.89 7.28
N TRP A 481 -22.93 -4.20 6.15
CA TRP A 481 -23.39 -2.83 6.04
C TRP A 481 -24.92 -2.79 5.98
N LYS A 482 -25.56 -2.17 6.97
CA LYS A 482 -27.01 -1.95 7.00
C LYS A 482 -27.30 -0.45 6.85
N LYS A 483 -28.47 -0.11 6.28
CA LYS A 483 -28.92 1.29 6.23
C LYS A 483 -28.99 1.84 7.66
N GLY A 484 -28.34 2.97 7.91
CA GLY A 484 -28.12 3.46 9.27
C GLY A 484 -27.79 4.94 9.33
N HIS A 485 -27.18 5.39 10.43
CA HIS A 485 -26.72 6.78 10.59
C HIS A 485 -25.23 6.95 10.30
N GLY A 486 -24.50 5.85 10.11
CA GLY A 486 -23.05 5.82 10.02
C GLY A 486 -22.45 5.63 11.40
N ASN A 487 -21.99 4.42 11.70
CA ASN A 487 -21.34 4.08 12.97
C ASN A 487 -19.82 3.87 12.84
N ALA A 488 -19.26 4.05 11.63
CA ALA A 488 -17.82 4.13 11.45
C ALA A 488 -17.32 5.43 12.10
N GLY A 489 -16.38 5.30 13.05
CA GLY A 489 -15.76 6.46 13.69
C GLY A 489 -15.07 7.37 12.67
N SER A 490 -14.98 8.68 12.96
CA SER A 490 -14.18 9.58 12.13
C SER A 490 -12.74 9.08 12.09
N ARG A 491 -12.11 9.07 10.91
CA ARG A 491 -10.65 8.83 10.79
C ARG A 491 -9.96 9.81 11.74
N PRO A 492 -9.17 9.35 12.73
CA PRO A 492 -8.36 10.26 13.51
C PRO A 492 -7.43 11.01 12.53
N PRO A 493 -7.22 12.32 12.69
CA PRO A 493 -6.35 13.06 11.80
C PRO A 493 -4.93 12.48 11.86
N TYR A 494 -4.26 12.37 10.72
CA TYR A 494 -2.83 12.06 10.62
C TYR A 494 -2.00 13.21 11.21
N LEU A 495 -1.95 13.28 12.52
CA LEU A 495 -1.21 14.31 13.23
C LEU A 495 -0.40 13.65 14.35
N PRO A 496 0.81 14.16 14.65
CA PRO A 496 1.43 13.85 15.92
C PRO A 496 0.44 14.19 17.05
N PRO A 497 0.54 13.53 18.21
CA PRO A 497 -0.18 13.99 19.40
C PRO A 497 0.02 15.50 19.53
N GLN A 498 -1.07 16.26 19.49
CA GLN A 498 -0.99 17.66 19.83
C GLN A 498 -0.56 17.68 21.29
N ASP A 499 0.54 18.37 21.61
CA ASP A 499 0.78 18.81 22.98
C ASP A 499 -0.46 19.60 23.39
N LEU A 500 -1.43 18.92 23.99
CA LEU A 500 -2.50 19.54 24.74
C LEU A 500 -1.76 20.22 25.87
N GLY A 501 -1.46 21.50 25.66
CA GLY A 501 -0.72 22.32 26.60
C GLY A 501 -1.24 22.02 27.99
N VAL A 502 -0.40 21.34 28.77
CA VAL A 502 -0.58 21.33 30.21
C VAL A 502 -0.30 22.79 30.58
N GLU A 503 -1.38 23.58 30.66
CA GLU A 503 -1.37 24.80 31.44
C GLU A 503 -0.88 24.40 32.83
N VAL A 504 0.39 24.68 33.09
CA VAL A 504 0.89 24.79 34.45
C VAL A 504 0.14 25.99 35.03
N LEU A 505 -0.98 25.71 35.70
CA LEU A 505 -1.70 26.67 36.50
C LEU A 505 -0.81 27.05 37.70
N GLY A 506 -0.43 28.32 37.74
CA GLY A 506 0.26 28.98 38.86
C GLY A 506 1.54 29.68 38.38
N GLU A 507 1.73 30.99 38.44
CA GLU A 507 1.05 32.02 39.23
C GLU A 507 1.01 33.36 38.48
N ASN A 508 0.08 34.17 38.96
CA ASN A 508 -0.44 35.41 38.41
C ASN A 508 0.45 36.64 38.69
N LEU A 509 0.30 37.66 37.81
CA LEU A 509 0.52 39.11 38.01
C LEU A 509 2.01 39.56 38.05
N ILE A 510 2.49 40.57 37.32
CA ILE A 510 2.05 41.97 37.25
C ILE A 510 2.61 42.67 35.98
N ALA A 511 1.72 43.45 35.34
CA ALA A 511 1.85 44.71 34.59
C ALA A 511 2.94 45.01 33.54
N ASN A 512 2.43 45.37 32.36
CA ASN A 512 2.81 46.46 31.44
C ASN A 512 4.09 47.27 31.75
N GLY A 513 5.00 47.30 30.77
CA GLY A 513 6.01 48.33 30.62
C GLY A 513 6.90 48.08 29.40
N SER A 514 6.66 48.81 28.31
CA SER A 514 7.62 49.00 27.22
C SER A 514 8.89 49.67 27.74
N PHE A 515 10.10 49.23 27.36
CA PHE A 515 11.25 50.08 26.97
C PHE A 515 12.43 49.23 26.48
N GLU A 516 13.12 49.76 25.47
CA GLU A 516 14.38 49.30 24.89
C GLU A 516 15.60 49.49 25.82
N ASN A 517 16.68 48.79 25.42
CA ASN A 517 18.12 49.09 25.57
C ASN A 517 18.99 48.39 26.63
N ASP A 518 19.84 47.49 26.08
CA ASP A 518 21.32 47.52 26.09
C ASP A 518 22.07 47.00 27.35
N PRO A 519 23.32 46.46 27.23
CA PRO A 519 23.70 45.21 27.84
C PRO A 519 24.82 45.47 28.87
N LYS A 520 25.33 44.39 29.49
CA LYS A 520 26.71 44.16 29.95
C LYS A 520 26.75 43.52 31.32
N ASN A 521 27.64 42.51 31.39
CA ASN A 521 28.31 41.96 32.56
C ASN A 521 27.38 41.28 33.59
N GLY A 522 27.66 40.10 34.10
CA GLY A 522 28.87 39.29 34.10
C GLY A 522 28.79 38.36 35.31
N SER A 523 29.40 37.18 35.18
CA SER A 523 29.91 36.32 36.27
C SER A 523 28.93 35.71 37.30
N SER A 524 28.71 34.40 37.13
CA SER A 524 29.17 33.30 38.02
C SER A 524 28.43 32.90 39.32
N TRP A 525 28.35 31.57 39.47
CA TRP A 525 28.12 30.72 40.67
C TRP A 525 26.69 30.64 41.22
N ALA A 526 26.29 29.61 41.96
CA ALA A 526 26.48 28.17 41.95
C ALA A 526 25.41 27.60 42.90
N TYR A 527 25.02 26.35 42.63
CA TYR A 527 24.29 25.37 43.44
C TYR A 527 24.40 25.52 44.98
N ARG A 528 23.29 25.34 45.73
CA ARG A 528 23.07 24.22 46.68
C ARG A 528 21.89 24.36 47.65
N ASP A 529 21.34 23.18 48.00
CA ASP A 529 20.78 22.72 49.28
C ASP A 529 19.46 23.40 49.75
N ASP A 530 18.47 22.75 50.39
CA ASP A 530 18.31 21.39 50.91
C ASP A 530 16.89 21.28 51.54
N VAL A 531 16.38 20.04 51.61
CA VAL A 531 15.64 19.44 52.75
C VAL A 531 14.26 20.00 53.21
N PHE A 532 13.23 19.14 53.18
CA PHE A 532 12.42 18.61 54.33
C PHE A 532 11.15 17.93 53.77
N GLU A 533 11.03 16.59 53.73
CA GLU A 533 10.60 15.65 54.78
C GLU A 533 9.17 15.82 55.35
N ARG A 534 8.39 14.72 55.24
CA ARG A 534 7.22 14.27 56.06
C ARG A 534 5.88 14.97 55.77
N SER A 535 4.70 14.33 55.79
CA SER A 535 4.23 13.13 56.49
C SER A 535 2.94 12.56 55.88
N ARG A 536 2.60 11.33 56.30
CA ARG A 536 1.47 10.46 55.95
C ARG A 536 0.12 10.89 56.56
N GLN A 537 -0.97 10.41 55.93
CA GLN A 537 -2.21 9.75 56.48
C GLN A 537 -3.48 10.31 55.79
N GLN A 538 -4.25 9.54 55.00
CA GLN A 538 -5.18 8.42 55.27
C GLN A 538 -6.65 8.88 55.43
N LYS A 539 -7.56 8.14 54.76
CA LYS A 539 -9.05 8.12 54.83
C LYS A 539 -9.76 9.20 53.99
N SER A 540 -10.91 9.00 53.36
CA SER A 540 -11.86 7.89 53.20
C SER A 540 -12.93 8.34 52.19
N ASP A 541 -13.42 7.40 51.39
CA ASP A 541 -14.82 7.14 51.01
C ASP A 541 -15.75 8.34 50.70
N GLY A 542 -16.22 8.43 49.46
CA GLY A 542 -17.29 9.36 49.08
C GLY A 542 -17.78 9.14 47.64
N THR A 543 -18.89 8.44 47.51
CA THR A 543 -19.73 8.33 46.29
C THR A 543 -20.10 9.70 45.70
N PHE A 544 -19.98 9.86 44.39
CA PHE A 544 -20.58 10.98 43.65
C PHE A 544 -21.52 10.48 42.55
N SER A 545 -22.80 10.83 42.68
CA SER A 545 -23.80 10.79 41.62
C SER A 545 -23.64 12.02 40.74
N LEU A 546 -23.57 11.84 39.41
CA LEU A 546 -23.55 12.93 38.45
C LEU A 546 -25.00 13.32 38.09
N MET A 547 -25.37 14.58 38.35
CA MET A 547 -26.61 15.18 37.84
C MET A 547 -26.47 15.47 36.35
N VAL A 548 -27.47 15.04 35.59
CA VAL A 548 -27.71 15.40 34.19
C VAL A 548 -28.31 16.81 34.14
N ALA A 549 -27.68 17.71 33.38
CA ALA A 549 -28.25 19.01 33.04
C ALA A 549 -28.85 18.96 31.62
N ASP A 550 -30.14 19.24 31.58
CA ASP A 550 -31.04 19.31 30.44
C ASP A 550 -30.72 20.54 29.56
N ILE A 551 -30.64 20.37 28.23
CA ILE A 551 -30.60 21.48 27.28
C ILE A 551 -31.67 21.24 26.21
N GLN A 552 -32.71 22.08 26.25
CA GLN A 552 -33.82 22.13 25.30
C GLN A 552 -33.43 22.75 23.94
N PRO A 553 -34.03 22.33 22.81
CA PRO A 553 -33.75 22.87 21.49
C PRO A 553 -34.61 24.10 21.14
N ARG A 554 -34.05 25.06 20.41
CA ARG A 554 -34.79 26.16 19.77
C ARG A 554 -35.07 25.83 18.30
N GLU A 555 -36.35 25.77 17.96
CA GLU A 555 -36.87 25.78 16.58
C GLU A 555 -36.64 27.14 15.91
N ARG A 556 -36.28 27.12 14.62
CA ARG A 556 -36.69 28.15 13.66
C ARG A 556 -36.98 27.53 12.30
N SER A 557 -38.22 27.69 11.87
CA SER A 557 -38.74 27.40 10.55
C SER A 557 -38.60 28.62 9.64
N VAL A 558 -38.16 28.43 8.39
CA VAL A 558 -38.57 29.26 7.24
C VAL A 558 -38.63 28.35 6.01
N ARG A 559 -39.81 28.29 5.39
CA ARG A 559 -40.08 27.68 4.09
C ARG A 559 -39.69 28.65 2.96
N GLN A 560 -39.07 28.13 1.91
CA GLN A 560 -39.24 28.68 0.55
C GLN A 560 -39.16 27.55 -0.48
N THR A 561 -40.22 27.44 -1.28
CA THR A 561 -40.42 26.51 -2.41
C THR A 561 -40.28 27.25 -3.73
N VAL A 562 -39.46 26.78 -4.67
CA VAL A 562 -39.44 27.14 -6.11
C VAL A 562 -38.90 25.92 -6.93
N PRO A 563 -39.35 25.65 -8.18
CA PRO A 563 -39.58 24.29 -8.69
C PRO A 563 -38.47 23.68 -9.56
N LEU A 564 -38.64 22.37 -9.83
CA LEU A 564 -37.87 21.48 -10.70
C LEU A 564 -38.01 21.80 -12.20
N VAL A 565 -36.87 21.85 -12.91
CA VAL A 565 -36.73 21.56 -14.36
C VAL A 565 -35.37 20.86 -14.57
N PRO A 566 -35.27 19.79 -15.40
CA PRO A 566 -34.07 18.98 -15.50
C PRO A 566 -33.10 19.52 -16.56
N GLN A 567 -31.80 19.58 -16.25
CA GLN A 567 -30.75 19.72 -17.26
C GLN A 567 -29.59 18.76 -16.96
N HIS A 568 -29.41 17.81 -17.88
CA HIS A 568 -28.20 17.02 -18.05
C HIS A 568 -27.00 17.94 -18.30
N ARG A 569 -26.02 17.94 -17.39
CA ARG A 569 -24.61 18.24 -17.70
C ARG A 569 -23.71 17.43 -16.77
N TYR A 570 -23.08 16.40 -17.33
CA TYR A 570 -21.92 15.76 -16.72
C TYR A 570 -20.76 16.76 -16.73
N ALA A 571 -20.51 17.39 -15.58
CA ALA A 571 -19.27 18.10 -15.31
C ALA A 571 -18.40 17.18 -14.45
N SER A 572 -17.53 16.41 -15.08
CA SER A 572 -16.48 15.63 -14.43
C SER A 572 -15.48 16.59 -13.79
N ARG A 573 -15.71 16.95 -12.53
CA ARG A 573 -14.68 17.53 -11.67
C ARG A 573 -13.76 16.40 -11.23
N PHE A 574 -12.57 16.35 -11.80
CA PHE A 574 -11.45 15.61 -11.22
C PHE A 574 -11.20 16.18 -9.81
N LYS A 575 -11.73 15.51 -8.78
CA LYS A 575 -11.15 15.60 -7.45
C LYS A 575 -9.87 14.78 -7.53
N ILE A 576 -8.74 15.46 -7.39
CA ILE A 576 -7.46 14.79 -7.24
C ILE A 576 -7.52 14.09 -5.89
N TYR A 577 -7.58 12.76 -5.93
CA TYR A 577 -7.53 11.92 -4.73
C TYR A 577 -6.08 11.89 -4.25
N PHE A 578 -5.80 12.68 -3.22
CA PHE A 578 -4.74 12.39 -2.28
C PHE A 578 -5.48 11.89 -1.04
N GLU A 579 -5.34 10.61 -0.71
CA GLU A 579 -5.61 10.12 0.64
C GLU A 579 -4.28 9.96 1.38
#